data_AF-A0A2M7YVZ3-F1
#
_entry.id   AF-A0A2M7YVZ3-F1
#
_cell.length_a   1.000
_cell.length_b   1.000
_cell.length_c   1.000
_cell.angle_alpha   90.00
_cell.angle_beta   90.00
_cell.angle_gamma   90.00
#
_symmetry.space_group_name_H-M   'P 1'
#
loop_
_entity.id
_entity.type
_entity.pdbx_description
1 polymer ?
#
loop_
_entity_poly.entity_id
_entity_poly.type
_entity_poly.pdbx_seq_one_letter_code
_entity_poly.pdbx_strand_id
1 'polypeptide(L)'
;MLKSSTQLARLRPSLATNLALLGGLMLTVAMPPFLATVVPALLGLMLAFQALIVSDRPGRTAWVFGLVHQASLLHWLFFLDPSKSIPSRALVPVQAVAAIAYVSLFYLGMGWVFGRVRRRLGEPVATGLLPLMWVAMETARGGGELGFPWCLSGATLAGGFLQFLYRAAGEAGVGLALATTATATLCWRRLPAGRTVLAALAVAWWAVLGAGSQVHFDSAGAAADDGTIAAALIQPNVALADKWVDAKIDSTRNPLTELTGEAARAGARFVVWPETAVPAYLRYDRDLLEWVRRTSREDGIFLFTGFPDAERRPDGTVVRYNSSGLFSLRGNLVHQYAKYHLLPIGEVIPFERYLPWLSRIDLGQAEWSPGPEPEPMVVADGETPFRFGCLICFESAFSPLARQVVRKGARCLVVITNDGWFGHSAGPVQHARLGRIRAVECGVPLLRGANNGISYACDAQGRLLSELGVGRRGFVRADVPIGRADTLYVRAGVWPVWGFLLLWTVAVGFAANRERSAHVA
;
A
#
# COMPACT_ATOMS: atom_id res chain seq x y z
N MET A 1 -17.06 26.80 47.26
CA MET A 1 -15.91 26.17 46.57
C MET A 1 -15.91 26.60 45.10
N LEU A 2 -15.31 27.74 44.80
CA LEU A 2 -15.14 28.24 43.42
C LEU A 2 -13.78 27.76 42.93
N LYS A 3 -13.75 26.73 42.07
CA LYS A 3 -12.53 26.37 41.32
C LYS A 3 -12.19 27.55 40.41
N SER A 4 -11.02 28.14 40.62
CA SER A 4 -10.57 29.37 39.96
C SER A 4 -10.51 29.21 38.44
N SER A 5 -10.81 30.31 37.74
CA SER A 5 -10.66 30.50 36.28
C SER A 5 -9.30 30.10 35.71
N THR A 6 -8.26 30.02 36.55
CA THR A 6 -6.92 29.53 36.22
C THR A 6 -6.83 28.03 35.94
N GLN A 7 -7.73 27.18 36.47
CA GLN A 7 -7.76 25.75 36.10
C GLN A 7 -8.42 25.51 34.74
N LEU A 8 -9.41 26.32 34.37
CA LEU A 8 -10.06 26.27 33.04
C LEU A 8 -9.13 26.78 31.92
N ALA A 9 -8.23 27.72 32.20
CA ALA A 9 -7.20 28.15 31.25
C ALA A 9 -6.18 27.06 30.90
N ARG A 10 -5.95 26.09 31.82
CA ARG A 10 -5.05 24.93 31.57
C ARG A 10 -5.66 23.84 30.69
N LEU A 11 -6.96 23.92 30.40
CA LEU A 11 -7.67 22.95 29.55
C LEU A 11 -7.75 23.36 28.08
N ARG A 12 -7.36 24.60 27.73
CA ARG A 12 -7.34 25.01 26.31
C ARG A 12 -6.13 24.38 25.61
N PRO A 13 -6.33 23.62 24.52
CA PRO A 13 -5.21 23.10 23.73
C PRO A 13 -4.34 24.26 23.25
N SER A 14 -3.02 24.10 23.36
CA SER A 14 -2.07 25.09 22.83
C SER A 14 -2.25 25.25 21.32
N LEU A 15 -1.78 26.37 20.76
CA LEU A 15 -1.78 26.58 19.31
C LEU A 15 -1.15 25.39 18.57
N ALA A 16 -0.02 24.88 19.07
CA ALA A 16 0.63 23.69 18.52
C ALA A 16 -0.29 22.46 18.49
N THR A 17 -1.05 22.22 19.57
CA THR A 17 -2.01 21.12 19.61
C THR A 17 -3.13 21.32 18.60
N ASN A 18 -3.71 22.52 18.50
CA ASN A 18 -4.78 22.78 17.52
C ASN A 18 -4.30 22.59 16.07
N LEU A 19 -3.09 23.08 15.75
CA LEU A 19 -2.48 22.87 14.44
C LEU A 19 -2.22 21.39 14.16
N ALA A 20 -1.77 20.61 15.15
CA ALA A 20 -1.56 19.17 15.01
C ALA A 20 -2.88 18.41 14.80
N LEU A 21 -3.94 18.74 15.53
CA LEU A 21 -5.27 18.14 15.36
C LEU A 21 -5.80 18.42 13.95
N LEU A 22 -5.82 19.70 13.54
CA LEU A 22 -6.34 20.10 12.23
C LEU A 22 -5.49 19.51 11.10
N GLY A 23 -4.15 19.56 11.24
CA GLY A 23 -3.24 19.00 10.26
C GLY A 23 -3.47 17.50 10.05
N GLY A 24 -3.68 16.75 11.14
CA GLY A 24 -3.92 15.31 11.08
C GLY A 24 -5.22 14.98 10.33
N LEU A 25 -6.30 15.70 10.62
CA LEU A 25 -7.57 15.55 9.91
C LEU A 25 -7.45 15.93 8.43
N MET A 26 -6.78 17.03 8.11
CA MET A 26 -6.59 17.46 6.72
C MET A 26 -5.79 16.44 5.91
N LEU A 27 -4.75 15.84 6.50
CA LEU A 27 -4.01 14.78 5.83
C LEU A 27 -4.87 13.52 5.63
N THR A 28 -5.71 13.14 6.59
CA THR A 28 -6.66 12.02 6.40
C THR A 28 -7.66 12.29 5.30
N VAL A 29 -8.22 13.51 5.24
CA VAL A 29 -9.17 13.92 4.20
C VAL A 29 -8.53 13.90 2.80
N ALA A 30 -7.21 14.07 2.71
CA ALA A 30 -6.49 13.92 1.45
C ALA A 30 -6.35 12.46 0.98
N MET A 31 -6.49 11.48 1.89
CA MET A 31 -6.33 10.06 1.57
C MET A 31 -7.61 9.47 0.96
N PRO A 32 -7.51 8.34 0.23
CA PRO A 32 -8.67 7.51 -0.06
C PRO A 32 -9.45 7.15 1.21
N PRO A 33 -10.80 7.14 1.18
CA PRO A 33 -11.68 7.25 0.01
C PRO A 33 -12.11 8.69 -0.35
N PHE A 34 -11.61 9.72 0.33
CA PHE A 34 -12.20 11.07 0.29
C PHE A 34 -11.83 11.86 -0.96
N LEU A 35 -10.77 12.68 -0.88
CA LEU A 35 -10.49 13.68 -1.91
C LEU A 35 -9.41 13.25 -2.89
N ALA A 36 -8.42 12.45 -2.47
CA ALA A 36 -7.25 12.11 -3.29
C ALA A 36 -6.66 13.35 -4.03
N THR A 37 -6.50 14.46 -3.31
CA THR A 37 -6.01 15.74 -3.86
C THR A 37 -4.80 16.28 -3.11
N VAL A 38 -3.99 17.08 -3.82
CA VAL A 38 -2.80 17.77 -3.30
C VAL A 38 -3.13 18.76 -2.18
N VAL A 39 -4.23 19.51 -2.29
CA VAL A 39 -4.45 20.71 -1.47
C VAL A 39 -4.60 20.38 0.02
N PRO A 40 -5.48 19.46 0.45
CA PRO A 40 -5.61 19.10 1.85
C PRO A 40 -4.36 18.37 2.37
N ALA A 41 -3.64 17.63 1.51
CA ALA A 41 -2.38 16.99 1.88
C ALA A 41 -1.31 18.04 2.23
N LEU A 42 -1.09 19.02 1.36
CA LEU A 42 -0.16 20.12 1.59
C LEU A 42 -0.55 20.93 2.82
N LEU A 43 -1.82 21.31 2.95
CA LEU A 43 -2.30 22.04 4.12
C LEU A 43 -2.08 21.22 5.40
N GLY A 44 -2.38 19.92 5.38
CA GLY A 44 -2.13 18.99 6.48
C GLY A 44 -0.67 18.97 6.92
N LEU A 45 0.26 18.81 5.97
CA LEU A 45 1.70 18.82 6.25
C LEU A 45 2.19 20.19 6.72
N MET A 46 1.73 21.29 6.12
CA MET A 46 2.09 22.65 6.55
C MET A 46 1.64 22.92 8.00
N LEU A 47 0.43 22.52 8.36
CA LEU A 47 -0.08 22.63 9.73
C LEU A 47 0.71 21.74 10.70
N ALA A 48 1.03 20.50 10.31
CA ALA A 48 1.84 19.59 11.11
C ALA A 48 3.23 20.16 11.39
N PHE A 49 3.90 20.66 10.35
CA PHE A 49 5.25 21.23 10.46
C PHE A 49 5.23 22.54 11.27
N GLN A 50 4.27 23.43 11.02
CA GLN A 50 4.09 24.64 11.84
C GLN A 50 3.80 24.30 13.30
N ALA A 51 3.04 23.22 13.58
CA ALA A 51 2.79 22.74 14.93
C ALA A 51 4.10 22.36 15.64
N LEU A 52 5.04 21.69 14.97
CA LEU A 52 6.34 21.35 15.54
C LEU A 52 7.18 22.59 15.84
N ILE A 53 7.18 23.56 14.93
CA ILE A 53 7.92 24.82 15.07
C ILE A 53 7.51 25.56 16.33
N VAL A 54 6.20 25.75 16.54
CA VAL A 54 5.64 26.52 17.66
C VAL A 54 5.47 25.72 18.96
N SER A 55 5.82 24.43 18.96
CA SER A 55 5.66 23.55 20.12
C SER A 55 6.89 23.53 21.03
N ASP A 56 6.66 23.62 22.34
CA ASP A 56 7.69 23.35 23.35
C ASP A 56 8.04 21.85 23.43
N ARG A 57 7.10 20.98 23.03
CA ARG A 57 7.22 19.51 23.11
C ARG A 57 6.94 18.87 21.75
N PRO A 58 7.82 19.03 20.75
CA PRO A 58 7.57 18.63 19.37
C PRO A 58 7.30 17.12 19.22
N GLY A 59 7.93 16.26 20.02
CA GLY A 59 7.63 14.82 20.03
C GLY A 59 6.18 14.52 20.41
N ARG A 60 5.64 15.16 21.46
CA ARG A 60 4.23 15.01 21.85
C ARG A 60 3.30 15.61 20.79
N THR A 61 3.65 16.75 20.22
CA THR A 61 2.84 17.39 19.17
C THR A 61 2.77 16.55 17.89
N ALA A 62 3.89 16.00 17.44
CA ALA A 62 3.92 15.06 16.32
C ALA A 62 3.12 13.80 16.61
N TRP A 63 3.21 13.28 17.84
CA TRP A 63 2.43 12.12 18.26
C TRP A 63 0.92 12.40 18.23
N VAL A 64 0.47 13.57 18.71
CA VAL A 64 -0.95 13.97 18.64
C VAL A 64 -1.42 14.08 17.19
N PHE A 65 -0.61 14.71 16.31
CA PHE A 65 -0.88 14.74 14.87
C PHE A 65 -1.03 13.32 14.30
N GLY A 66 -0.05 12.44 14.61
CA GLY A 66 -0.04 11.05 14.17
C GLY A 66 -1.25 10.27 14.67
N LEU A 67 -1.60 10.42 15.95
CA LEU A 67 -2.78 9.78 16.54
C LEU A 67 -4.07 10.22 15.84
N VAL A 68 -4.27 11.51 15.61
CA VAL A 68 -5.49 11.99 14.94
C VAL A 68 -5.55 11.49 13.51
N HIS A 69 -4.45 11.60 12.76
CA HIS A 69 -4.37 11.13 11.40
C HIS A 69 -4.62 9.62 11.31
N GLN A 70 -3.89 8.82 12.09
CA GLN A 70 -3.98 7.36 12.03
C GLN A 70 -5.28 6.82 12.61
N ALA A 71 -5.82 7.41 13.69
CA ALA A 71 -7.11 6.98 14.23
C ALA A 71 -8.26 7.26 13.26
N SER A 72 -8.24 8.41 12.58
CA SER A 72 -9.26 8.72 11.57
C SER A 72 -9.06 7.94 10.26
N LEU A 73 -7.83 7.66 9.85
CA LEU A 73 -7.51 6.91 8.63
C LEU A 73 -7.79 5.41 8.77
N LEU A 74 -7.42 4.83 9.92
CA LEU A 74 -7.46 3.41 10.22
C LEU A 74 -8.64 3.03 11.14
N HIS A 75 -9.65 3.90 11.26
CA HIS A 75 -10.86 3.61 12.05
C HIS A 75 -11.54 2.31 11.63
N TRP A 76 -11.36 1.89 10.37
CA TRP A 76 -11.87 0.62 9.86
C TRP A 76 -11.32 -0.61 10.59
N LEU A 77 -10.18 -0.50 11.29
CA LEU A 77 -9.64 -1.60 12.12
C LEU A 77 -10.61 -2.03 13.21
N PHE A 78 -11.44 -1.11 13.73
CA PHE A 78 -12.45 -1.43 14.74
C PHE A 78 -13.64 -2.23 14.19
N PHE A 79 -13.79 -2.24 12.86
CA PHE A 79 -14.89 -2.91 12.17
C PHE A 79 -14.43 -4.22 11.49
N LEU A 80 -13.23 -4.71 11.82
CA LEU A 80 -12.78 -6.00 11.32
C LEU A 80 -13.71 -7.12 11.81
N ASP A 81 -14.16 -7.98 10.89
CA ASP A 81 -14.99 -9.15 11.21
C ASP A 81 -14.18 -10.44 11.04
N PRO A 82 -13.50 -10.92 12.11
CA PRO A 82 -12.76 -12.15 12.03
C PRO A 82 -13.66 -13.36 11.84
N SER A 83 -13.18 -14.32 11.05
CA SER A 83 -13.89 -15.55 10.70
C SER A 83 -14.05 -16.55 11.85
N LYS A 84 -13.23 -16.44 12.90
CA LYS A 84 -13.22 -17.35 14.06
C LYS A 84 -13.86 -16.70 15.31
N SER A 85 -14.06 -17.52 16.33
CA SER A 85 -14.88 -17.38 17.56
C SER A 85 -14.97 -16.00 18.24
N ILE A 86 -16.02 -15.84 19.07
CA ILE A 86 -16.35 -14.66 19.92
C ILE A 86 -15.14 -14.05 20.67
N PRO A 87 -14.18 -14.82 21.24
CA PRO A 87 -12.99 -14.26 21.89
C PRO A 87 -12.10 -13.43 20.95
N SER A 88 -11.97 -13.83 19.68
CA SER A 88 -11.15 -13.09 18.70
C SER A 88 -11.79 -11.74 18.33
N ARG A 89 -13.14 -11.69 18.27
CA ARG A 89 -13.90 -10.45 18.06
C ARG A 89 -13.73 -9.45 19.22
N ALA A 90 -13.65 -9.94 20.46
CA ALA A 90 -13.43 -9.09 21.63
C ALA A 90 -12.04 -8.41 21.64
N LEU A 91 -11.05 -8.99 20.95
CA LEU A 91 -9.70 -8.42 20.84
C LEU A 91 -9.57 -7.35 19.75
N VAL A 92 -10.53 -7.25 18.82
CA VAL A 92 -10.48 -6.31 17.69
C VAL A 92 -10.24 -4.86 18.14
N PRO A 93 -10.96 -4.30 19.13
CA PRO A 93 -10.71 -2.92 19.57
C PRO A 93 -9.30 -2.74 20.16
N VAL A 94 -8.80 -3.73 20.90
CA VAL A 94 -7.46 -3.68 21.51
C VAL A 94 -6.38 -3.72 20.43
N GLN A 95 -6.52 -4.62 19.44
CA GLN A 95 -5.61 -4.72 18.30
C GLN A 95 -5.63 -3.45 17.45
N ALA A 96 -6.82 -2.88 17.20
CA ALA A 96 -6.97 -1.61 16.47
C ALA A 96 -6.25 -0.46 17.18
N VAL A 97 -6.47 -0.31 18.50
CA VAL A 97 -5.77 0.71 19.31
C VAL A 97 -4.26 0.47 19.30
N ALA A 98 -3.81 -0.78 19.45
CA ALA A 98 -2.38 -1.12 19.44
C ALA A 98 -1.72 -0.79 18.10
N ALA A 99 -2.37 -1.13 16.98
CA ALA A 99 -1.88 -0.80 15.63
C ALA A 99 -1.82 0.72 15.41
N ILE A 100 -2.88 1.46 15.75
CA ILE A 100 -2.91 2.93 15.64
C ILE A 100 -1.81 3.56 16.51
N ALA A 101 -1.65 3.07 17.75
CA ALA A 101 -0.60 3.54 18.65
C ALA A 101 0.78 3.27 18.08
N TYR A 102 1.05 2.05 17.62
CA TYR A 102 2.32 1.65 16.98
C TYR A 102 2.67 2.56 15.81
N VAL A 103 1.76 2.73 14.85
CA VAL A 103 1.98 3.58 13.67
C VAL A 103 2.18 5.04 14.09
N SER A 104 1.50 5.50 15.15
CA SER A 104 1.65 6.85 15.69
C SER A 104 3.02 7.10 16.35
N LEU A 105 3.73 6.06 16.82
CA LEU A 105 5.06 6.19 17.43
C LEU A 105 6.11 6.69 16.43
N PHE A 106 5.97 6.39 15.14
CA PHE A 106 6.87 6.90 14.11
C PHE A 106 6.84 8.44 14.05
N TYR A 107 5.66 9.05 14.18
CA TYR A 107 5.52 10.51 14.26
C TYR A 107 6.14 11.06 15.55
N LEU A 108 5.96 10.37 16.69
CA LEU A 108 6.62 10.73 17.95
C LEU A 108 8.14 10.78 17.77
N GLY A 109 8.72 9.73 17.17
CA GLY A 109 10.15 9.65 16.87
C GLY A 109 10.61 10.82 16.00
N MET A 110 9.91 11.11 14.91
CA MET A 110 10.17 12.25 14.04
C MET A 110 10.16 13.58 14.81
N GLY A 111 9.12 13.85 15.61
CA GLY A 111 9.01 15.07 16.40
C GLY A 111 10.07 15.19 17.50
N TRP A 112 10.51 14.06 18.07
CA TRP A 112 11.61 14.03 19.01
C TRP A 112 12.94 14.35 18.34
N VAL A 113 13.21 13.80 17.14
CA VAL A 113 14.39 14.12 16.33
C VAL A 113 14.39 15.61 15.98
N PHE A 114 13.26 16.15 15.51
CA PHE A 114 13.10 17.58 15.26
C PHE A 114 13.45 18.42 16.50
N GLY A 115 12.94 18.07 17.67
CA GLY A 115 13.25 18.77 18.92
C GLY A 115 14.71 18.68 19.36
N ARG A 116 15.40 17.57 19.04
CA ARG A 116 16.85 17.40 19.28
C ARG A 116 17.66 18.28 18.32
N VAL A 117 17.32 18.27 17.03
CA VAL A 117 17.99 19.08 16.01
C VAL A 117 17.77 20.57 16.29
N ARG A 118 16.54 20.99 16.60
CA ARG A 118 16.21 22.39 16.95
C ARG A 118 17.06 22.91 18.09
N ARG A 119 17.25 22.11 19.15
CA ARG A 119 18.08 22.50 20.31
C ARG A 119 19.57 22.59 20.00
N ARG A 120 20.07 21.77 19.07
CA ARG A 120 21.51 21.71 18.74
C ARG A 120 21.92 22.67 17.63
N LEU A 121 21.10 22.80 16.59
CA LEU A 121 21.43 23.50 15.35
C LEU A 121 20.59 24.76 15.10
N GLY A 122 19.52 24.97 15.87
CA GLY A 122 18.57 26.07 15.71
C GLY A 122 17.27 25.65 15.00
N GLU A 123 16.21 26.42 15.20
CA GLU A 123 14.90 26.18 14.58
C GLU A 123 14.92 26.23 13.05
N PRO A 124 15.59 27.20 12.40
CA PRO A 124 15.57 27.26 10.93
C PRO A 124 16.18 26.02 10.27
N VAL A 125 17.27 25.49 10.83
CA VAL A 125 17.89 24.23 10.36
C VAL A 125 16.95 23.04 10.59
N ALA A 126 16.36 22.94 11.78
CA ALA A 126 15.42 21.86 12.08
C ALA A 126 14.22 21.85 11.12
N THR A 127 13.68 23.03 10.79
CA THR A 127 12.58 23.20 9.85
C THR A 127 13.01 22.85 8.43
N GLY A 128 14.18 23.31 8.00
CA GLY A 128 14.77 22.93 6.70
C GLY A 128 14.92 21.41 6.54
N LEU A 129 15.22 20.67 7.61
CA LEU A 129 15.40 19.21 7.57
C LEU A 129 14.11 18.39 7.69
N LEU A 130 12.93 19.01 7.82
CA LEU A 130 11.65 18.31 7.92
C LEU A 130 11.36 17.34 6.76
N PRO A 131 11.69 17.62 5.48
CA PRO A 131 11.45 16.67 4.39
C PRO A 131 12.25 15.39 4.55
N LEU A 132 13.51 15.48 4.98
CA LEU A 132 14.34 14.32 5.30
C LEU A 132 13.73 13.50 6.45
N MET A 133 13.31 14.18 7.52
CA MET A 133 12.71 13.53 8.68
C MET A 133 11.38 12.83 8.33
N TRP A 134 10.56 13.44 7.48
CA TRP A 134 9.28 12.89 7.04
C TRP A 134 9.46 11.64 6.17
N VAL A 135 10.28 11.73 5.12
CA VAL A 135 10.54 10.59 4.21
C VAL A 135 11.25 9.45 4.94
N ALA A 136 12.19 9.75 5.83
CA ALA A 136 12.85 8.73 6.64
C ALA A 136 11.87 8.03 7.59
N MET A 137 10.96 8.80 8.21
CA MET A 137 9.90 8.25 9.07
C MET A 137 8.97 7.32 8.29
N GLU A 138 8.48 7.76 7.11
CA GLU A 138 7.62 6.95 6.25
C GLU A 138 8.32 5.69 5.73
N THR A 139 9.60 5.80 5.37
CA THR A 139 10.42 4.65 4.96
C THR A 139 10.57 3.65 6.11
N ALA A 140 10.87 4.13 7.32
CA ALA A 140 11.01 3.28 8.50
C ALA A 140 9.69 2.57 8.85
N ARG A 141 8.55 3.24 8.66
CA ARG A 141 7.20 2.68 8.89
C ARG A 141 6.89 1.50 7.97
N GLY A 142 7.44 1.47 6.76
CA GLY A 142 7.28 0.38 5.80
C GLY A 142 8.31 -0.75 5.93
N GLY A 143 9.26 -0.66 6.86
CA GLY A 143 10.38 -1.60 6.98
C GLY A 143 10.20 -2.68 8.05
N GLY A 144 10.83 -3.84 7.82
CA GLY A 144 10.91 -4.95 8.79
C GLY A 144 9.64 -5.80 8.89
N GLU A 145 9.63 -6.72 9.87
CA GLU A 145 8.53 -7.68 10.10
C GLU A 145 7.23 -7.03 10.62
N LEU A 146 7.30 -5.76 11.06
CA LEU A 146 6.14 -4.96 11.46
C LEU A 146 5.78 -3.87 10.42
N GLY A 147 6.39 -3.93 9.23
CA GLY A 147 6.19 -2.92 8.19
C GLY A 147 4.71 -2.69 7.89
N PHE A 148 4.27 -1.44 7.96
CA PHE A 148 2.90 -1.03 7.71
C PHE A 148 2.84 0.24 6.83
N PRO A 149 3.16 0.13 5.53
CA PRO A 149 3.15 1.26 4.59
C PRO A 149 1.73 1.67 4.14
N TRP A 150 0.72 1.53 4.99
CA TRP A 150 -0.68 1.77 4.62
C TRP A 150 -0.99 3.25 4.48
N CYS A 151 -1.37 3.69 3.28
CA CYS A 151 -1.72 5.09 2.98
C CYS A 151 -0.65 6.08 3.48
N LEU A 152 0.60 5.90 3.07
CA LEU A 152 1.65 6.92 3.20
C LEU A 152 1.23 8.21 2.49
N SER A 153 1.88 9.34 2.79
CA SER A 153 1.58 10.66 2.19
C SER A 153 1.56 10.64 0.66
N GLY A 154 2.36 9.76 0.05
CA GLY A 154 2.34 9.53 -1.39
C GLY A 154 1.04 8.99 -1.96
N ALA A 155 0.20 8.33 -1.18
CA ALA A 155 -1.09 7.79 -1.62
C ALA A 155 -2.18 8.85 -1.83
N THR A 156 -1.93 10.09 -1.41
CA THR A 156 -2.88 11.21 -1.54
C THR A 156 -3.21 11.59 -2.99
N LEU A 157 -2.40 11.17 -3.98
CA LEU A 157 -2.61 11.52 -5.40
C LEU A 157 -3.04 10.32 -6.26
N ALA A 158 -3.48 9.23 -5.63
CA ALA A 158 -3.88 8.00 -6.30
C ALA A 158 -5.05 8.26 -7.28
N GLY A 159 -4.75 8.29 -8.58
CA GLY A 159 -5.73 8.54 -9.64
C GLY A 159 -5.92 10.00 -10.07
N GLY A 160 -5.09 10.94 -9.60
CA GLY A 160 -5.12 12.36 -10.01
C GLY A 160 -4.23 12.68 -11.22
N PHE A 161 -4.18 13.95 -11.68
CA PHE A 161 -3.38 14.37 -12.84
C PHE A 161 -1.85 14.29 -12.64
N LEU A 162 -1.39 14.03 -11.42
CA LEU A 162 0.02 13.98 -11.03
C LEU A 162 0.58 12.55 -10.99
N GLN A 163 -0.08 11.60 -11.68
CA GLN A 163 0.33 10.19 -11.73
C GLN A 163 1.78 9.99 -12.18
N PHE A 164 2.29 10.95 -12.93
CA PHE A 164 3.67 10.96 -13.37
C PHE A 164 4.71 10.90 -12.25
N LEU A 165 4.43 11.49 -11.08
CA LEU A 165 5.36 11.53 -9.96
C LEU A 165 5.71 10.10 -9.51
N TYR A 166 4.73 9.19 -9.56
CA TYR A 166 4.90 7.78 -9.21
C TYR A 166 5.85 7.06 -10.18
N ARG A 167 5.78 7.34 -11.49
CA ARG A 167 6.67 6.75 -12.51
C ARG A 167 8.14 7.14 -12.28
N ALA A 168 8.38 8.34 -11.75
CA ALA A 168 9.72 8.84 -11.54
C ALA A 168 10.38 8.26 -10.28
N ALA A 169 9.70 8.30 -9.13
CA ALA A 169 10.32 7.97 -7.85
C ALA A 169 9.38 7.25 -6.85
N GLY A 170 8.27 6.69 -7.34
CA GLY A 170 7.30 6.00 -6.51
C GLY A 170 6.48 6.93 -5.62
N GLU A 171 5.67 6.34 -4.74
CA GLU A 171 4.89 7.06 -3.72
C GLU A 171 5.79 7.92 -2.81
N ALA A 172 7.03 7.50 -2.55
CA ALA A 172 8.01 8.25 -1.78
C ALA A 172 8.39 9.59 -2.45
N GLY A 173 8.41 9.64 -3.79
CA GLY A 173 8.63 10.87 -4.54
C GLY A 173 7.53 11.91 -4.34
N VAL A 174 6.28 11.45 -4.28
CA VAL A 174 5.12 12.30 -3.98
C VAL A 174 5.20 12.80 -2.54
N GLY A 175 5.48 11.91 -1.57
CA GLY A 175 5.65 12.30 -0.18
C GLY A 175 6.77 13.34 0.00
N LEU A 176 7.90 13.16 -0.68
CA LEU A 176 8.99 14.14 -0.73
C LEU A 176 8.53 15.49 -1.32
N ALA A 177 7.79 15.47 -2.43
CA ALA A 177 7.31 16.69 -3.08
C ALA A 177 6.35 17.48 -2.17
N LEU A 178 5.46 16.79 -1.45
CA LEU A 178 4.58 17.41 -0.47
C LEU A 178 5.37 18.02 0.70
N ALA A 179 6.32 17.26 1.26
CA ALA A 179 7.10 17.70 2.40
C ALA A 179 8.03 18.89 2.07
N THR A 180 8.70 18.85 0.92
CA THR A 180 9.57 19.95 0.46
C THR A 180 8.78 21.21 0.17
N THR A 181 7.61 21.12 -0.48
CA THR A 181 6.72 22.28 -0.70
C THR A 181 6.23 22.87 0.62
N ALA A 182 5.80 22.04 1.56
CA ALA A 182 5.35 22.50 2.89
C ALA A 182 6.50 23.21 3.63
N THR A 183 7.69 22.63 3.64
CA THR A 183 8.89 23.22 4.27
C THR A 183 9.30 24.52 3.60
N ALA A 184 9.40 24.58 2.27
CA ALA A 184 9.79 25.79 1.54
C ALA A 184 8.85 26.96 1.86
N THR A 185 7.54 26.69 1.94
CA THR A 185 6.53 27.70 2.29
C THR A 185 6.74 28.23 3.72
N LEU A 186 7.06 27.36 4.68
CA LEU A 186 7.31 27.75 6.07
C LEU A 186 8.66 28.48 6.25
N CYS A 187 9.67 28.09 5.47
CA CYS A 187 11.00 28.71 5.46
C CYS A 187 11.03 30.07 4.76
N TRP A 188 10.06 30.38 3.88
CA TRP A 188 10.02 31.62 3.09
C TRP A 188 10.25 32.90 3.91
N ARG A 189 9.72 32.95 5.14
CA ARG A 189 9.85 34.08 6.07
C ARG A 189 10.99 33.93 7.09
N ARG A 190 11.54 32.72 7.25
CA ARG A 190 12.47 32.36 8.33
C ARG A 190 13.92 32.18 7.90
N LEU A 191 14.15 31.92 6.61
CA LEU A 191 15.49 31.78 6.01
C LEU A 191 15.66 32.76 4.83
N PRO A 192 15.73 34.09 5.05
CA PRO A 192 15.79 35.07 3.97
C PRO A 192 16.93 34.84 2.97
N ALA A 193 18.09 34.33 3.41
CA ALA A 193 19.23 34.05 2.52
C ALA A 193 19.09 32.71 1.74
N GLY A 194 18.28 31.76 2.26
CA GLY A 194 18.09 30.43 1.68
C GLY A 194 16.75 30.22 0.96
N ARG A 195 15.76 31.11 1.14
CA ARG A 195 14.38 30.93 0.65
C ARG A 195 14.28 30.73 -0.85
N THR A 196 15.07 31.47 -1.63
CA THR A 196 15.03 31.39 -3.10
C THR A 196 15.59 30.05 -3.56
N VAL A 197 16.63 29.53 -2.91
CA VAL A 197 17.22 28.23 -3.23
C VAL A 197 16.26 27.10 -2.86
N LEU A 198 15.68 27.13 -1.65
CA LEU A 198 14.73 26.09 -1.23
C LEU A 198 13.43 26.09 -2.06
N ALA A 199 12.90 27.28 -2.38
CA ALA A 199 11.75 27.41 -3.27
C ALA A 199 12.11 26.94 -4.70
N ALA A 200 13.28 27.32 -5.22
CA ALA A 200 13.74 26.87 -6.52
C ALA A 200 13.95 25.35 -6.56
N LEU A 201 14.48 24.73 -5.50
CA LEU A 201 14.63 23.27 -5.41
C LEU A 201 13.28 22.56 -5.33
N ALA A 202 12.31 23.09 -4.58
CA ALA A 202 10.97 22.53 -4.53
C ALA A 202 10.29 22.62 -5.91
N VAL A 203 10.33 23.80 -6.55
CA VAL A 203 9.80 24.01 -7.89
C VAL A 203 10.53 23.14 -8.92
N ALA A 204 11.86 23.04 -8.84
CA ALA A 204 12.66 22.19 -9.72
C ALA A 204 12.32 20.72 -9.54
N TRP A 205 12.05 20.25 -8.32
CA TRP A 205 11.58 18.87 -8.10
C TRP A 205 10.26 18.62 -8.82
N TRP A 206 9.28 19.50 -8.63
CA TRP A 206 7.99 19.41 -9.34
C TRP A 206 8.16 19.49 -10.86
N ALA A 207 9.02 20.38 -11.36
CA ALA A 207 9.28 20.57 -12.78
C ALA A 207 10.03 19.39 -13.40
N VAL A 208 11.03 18.81 -12.72
CA VAL A 208 11.77 17.63 -13.18
C VAL A 208 10.85 16.43 -13.26
N LEU A 209 10.03 16.22 -12.22
CA LEU A 209 9.08 15.12 -12.24
C LEU A 209 7.99 15.34 -13.30
N GLY A 210 7.53 16.58 -13.53
CA GLY A 210 6.53 16.93 -14.55
C GLY A 210 7.04 16.88 -15.99
N ALA A 211 8.22 17.42 -16.27
CA ALA A 211 8.80 17.47 -17.61
C ALA A 211 9.31 16.09 -18.05
N GLY A 212 9.98 15.35 -17.17
CA GLY A 212 10.47 14.00 -17.46
C GLY A 212 9.35 12.96 -17.67
N SER A 213 8.11 13.35 -17.40
CA SER A 213 6.98 12.44 -17.43
C SER A 213 5.93 12.74 -18.47
N GLN A 214 5.67 13.99 -18.85
CA GLN A 214 4.77 14.27 -19.99
C GLN A 214 5.30 13.65 -21.29
N VAL A 215 6.62 13.69 -21.49
CA VAL A 215 7.31 13.02 -22.61
C VAL A 215 7.06 11.50 -22.62
N HIS A 216 6.84 10.89 -21.45
CA HIS A 216 6.57 9.45 -21.33
C HIS A 216 5.09 9.10 -21.17
N PHE A 217 4.25 10.01 -20.68
CA PHE A 217 2.83 9.78 -20.41
C PHE A 217 2.05 9.62 -21.70
N ASP A 218 2.37 10.44 -22.71
CA ASP A 218 1.77 10.37 -24.05
C ASP A 218 2.21 9.10 -24.80
N SER A 219 3.45 8.65 -24.59
CA SER A 219 3.98 7.42 -25.23
C SER A 219 3.63 6.11 -24.51
N ALA A 220 3.26 6.17 -23.23
CA ALA A 220 3.00 4.99 -22.40
C ALA A 220 1.54 4.53 -22.46
N GLY A 221 0.62 5.38 -22.91
CA GLY A 221 -0.78 4.99 -23.18
C GLY A 221 -0.93 4.15 -24.44
N ALA A 222 0.06 4.16 -25.33
CA ALA A 222 0.17 3.20 -26.42
C ALA A 222 0.56 1.84 -25.83
N ALA A 223 -0.24 0.80 -26.10
CA ALA A 223 0.14 -0.57 -25.82
C ALA A 223 1.56 -0.82 -26.38
N ALA A 224 2.35 -1.67 -25.72
CA ALA A 224 3.44 -2.28 -26.47
C ALA A 224 2.81 -2.95 -27.71
N ASP A 225 3.47 -2.91 -28.87
CA ASP A 225 3.02 -3.62 -30.09
C ASP A 225 2.84 -5.15 -29.85
N ASP A 226 3.20 -5.61 -28.66
CA ASP A 226 3.17 -6.97 -28.12
C ASP A 226 1.74 -7.51 -27.79
N GLY A 227 0.68 -6.72 -27.96
CA GLY A 227 -0.72 -7.18 -27.90
C GLY A 227 -1.45 -6.99 -26.55
N THR A 228 -2.60 -7.67 -26.41
CA THR A 228 -3.49 -7.58 -25.24
C THR A 228 -3.84 -8.98 -24.70
N ILE A 229 -4.03 -9.10 -23.38
CA ILE A 229 -4.61 -10.31 -22.77
C ILE A 229 -6.08 -10.11 -22.43
N ALA A 230 -6.92 -11.04 -22.90
CA ALA A 230 -8.34 -11.09 -22.59
C ALA A 230 -8.57 -11.65 -21.18
N ALA A 231 -8.60 -10.78 -20.16
CA ALA A 231 -8.64 -11.20 -18.76
C ALA A 231 -10.02 -10.99 -18.11
N ALA A 232 -10.39 -11.89 -17.20
CA ALA A 232 -11.55 -11.72 -16.33
C ALA A 232 -11.23 -11.94 -14.84
N LEU A 233 -11.82 -11.12 -13.97
CA LEU A 233 -11.65 -11.18 -12.52
C LEU A 233 -12.98 -11.60 -11.90
N ILE A 234 -13.03 -12.77 -11.29
CA ILE A 234 -14.26 -13.32 -10.71
C ILE A 234 -14.43 -12.82 -9.28
N GLN A 235 -15.58 -12.22 -8.99
CA GLN A 235 -15.97 -11.75 -7.66
C GLN A 235 -17.20 -12.54 -7.19
N PRO A 236 -17.00 -13.68 -6.50
CA PRO A 236 -18.09 -14.58 -6.15
C PRO A 236 -18.92 -14.09 -4.95
N ASN A 237 -18.40 -13.12 -4.18
CA ASN A 237 -19.03 -12.56 -2.98
C ASN A 237 -19.37 -13.62 -1.92
N VAL A 238 -18.45 -14.56 -1.67
CA VAL A 238 -18.64 -15.64 -0.68
C VAL A 238 -18.34 -15.12 0.72
N ALA A 239 -19.27 -15.30 1.66
CA ALA A 239 -19.09 -14.87 3.04
C ALA A 239 -17.93 -15.62 3.72
N LEU A 240 -17.14 -14.90 4.51
CA LEU A 240 -15.95 -15.45 5.17
C LEU A 240 -16.29 -16.60 6.13
N ALA A 241 -17.45 -16.54 6.80
CA ALA A 241 -17.95 -17.57 7.70
C ALA A 241 -18.33 -18.88 6.99
N ASP A 242 -18.65 -18.82 5.70
CA ASP A 242 -19.05 -20.00 4.93
C ASP A 242 -17.84 -20.71 4.29
N LYS A 243 -16.73 -19.99 4.08
CA LYS A 243 -15.55 -20.51 3.35
C LYS A 243 -14.92 -21.74 3.99
N TRP A 244 -14.96 -21.89 5.30
CA TRP A 244 -14.25 -22.96 6.03
C TRP A 244 -15.19 -24.05 6.56
N VAL A 245 -16.41 -24.12 6.04
CA VAL A 245 -17.40 -25.14 6.41
C VAL A 245 -17.54 -26.10 5.24
N ASP A 246 -17.05 -27.34 5.39
CA ASP A 246 -17.04 -28.34 4.31
C ASP A 246 -18.44 -28.56 3.70
N ALA A 247 -19.48 -28.59 4.56
CA ALA A 247 -20.87 -28.72 4.13
C ALA A 247 -21.39 -27.54 3.28
N LYS A 248 -20.64 -26.44 3.20
CA LYS A 248 -20.95 -25.24 2.42
C LYS A 248 -20.02 -25.06 1.23
N ILE A 249 -19.18 -26.04 0.88
CA ILE A 249 -18.24 -25.91 -0.25
C ILE A 249 -18.92 -25.52 -1.56
N ASP A 250 -20.16 -25.95 -1.78
CA ASP A 250 -20.96 -25.62 -2.97
C ASP A 250 -21.38 -24.14 -3.03
N SER A 251 -21.48 -23.45 -1.88
CA SER A 251 -21.67 -21.99 -1.85
C SER A 251 -20.44 -21.25 -2.39
N THR A 252 -19.30 -21.94 -2.52
CA THR A 252 -18.07 -21.44 -3.15
C THR A 252 -17.93 -21.96 -4.59
N ARG A 253 -18.09 -23.26 -4.81
CA ARG A 253 -17.89 -23.90 -6.13
C ARG A 253 -18.85 -23.38 -7.20
N ASN A 254 -20.13 -23.28 -6.87
CA ASN A 254 -21.18 -22.90 -7.83
C ASN A 254 -20.98 -21.50 -8.39
N PRO A 255 -20.87 -20.42 -7.57
CA PRO A 255 -20.67 -19.08 -8.12
C PRO A 255 -19.36 -18.93 -8.89
N LEU A 256 -18.29 -19.59 -8.45
CA LEU A 256 -17.01 -19.55 -9.17
C LEU A 256 -17.11 -20.22 -10.54
N THR A 257 -17.71 -21.41 -10.62
CA THR A 257 -17.85 -22.15 -11.88
C THR A 257 -18.79 -21.42 -12.86
N GLU A 258 -19.94 -20.95 -12.38
CA GLU A 258 -20.93 -20.21 -13.19
C GLU A 258 -20.33 -18.94 -13.80
N LEU A 259 -19.75 -18.08 -12.96
CA LEU A 259 -19.16 -16.81 -13.40
C LEU A 259 -17.93 -17.02 -14.30
N THR A 260 -17.19 -18.12 -14.10
CA THR A 260 -16.07 -18.49 -14.98
C THR A 260 -16.55 -18.86 -16.36
N GLY A 261 -17.59 -19.69 -16.47
CA GLY A 261 -18.20 -20.03 -17.75
C GLY A 261 -18.82 -18.81 -18.46
N GLU A 262 -19.44 -17.88 -17.71
CA GLU A 262 -19.91 -16.60 -18.26
C GLU A 262 -18.77 -15.74 -18.80
N ALA A 263 -17.68 -15.61 -18.04
CA ALA A 263 -16.50 -14.86 -18.46
C ALA A 263 -15.83 -15.48 -19.70
N ALA A 264 -15.75 -16.81 -19.77
CA ALA A 264 -15.22 -17.54 -20.92
C ALA A 264 -16.08 -17.31 -22.19
N ARG A 265 -17.42 -17.37 -22.06
CA ARG A 265 -18.36 -16.99 -23.14
C ARG A 265 -18.24 -15.52 -23.55
N ALA A 266 -17.89 -14.64 -22.62
CA ALA A 266 -17.55 -13.24 -22.88
C ALA A 266 -16.11 -13.05 -23.45
N GLY A 267 -15.46 -14.13 -23.88
CA GLY A 267 -14.17 -14.10 -24.58
C GLY A 267 -12.95 -14.01 -23.67
N ALA A 268 -13.08 -14.21 -22.35
CA ALA A 268 -11.91 -14.31 -21.48
C ALA A 268 -11.06 -15.53 -21.83
N ARG A 269 -9.73 -15.38 -21.72
CA ARG A 269 -8.73 -16.44 -21.88
C ARG A 269 -7.87 -16.62 -20.65
N PHE A 270 -7.79 -15.59 -19.80
CA PHE A 270 -7.14 -15.62 -18.51
C PHE A 270 -8.13 -15.21 -17.41
N VAL A 271 -8.47 -16.13 -16.53
CA VAL A 271 -9.44 -15.90 -15.45
C VAL A 271 -8.71 -15.91 -14.12
N VAL A 272 -9.04 -14.92 -13.28
CA VAL A 272 -8.47 -14.75 -11.95
C VAL A 272 -9.56 -14.92 -10.90
N TRP A 273 -9.39 -15.92 -10.05
CA TRP A 273 -10.13 -16.09 -8.81
C TRP A 273 -9.40 -15.43 -7.65
N PRO A 274 -10.14 -14.98 -6.61
CA PRO A 274 -9.57 -14.21 -5.51
C PRO A 274 -8.69 -15.05 -4.56
N GLU A 275 -8.15 -14.37 -3.53
CA GLU A 275 -7.38 -15.00 -2.46
C GLU A 275 -8.25 -16.00 -1.70
N THR A 276 -7.70 -17.19 -1.46
CA THR A 276 -8.40 -18.29 -0.78
C THR A 276 -9.80 -18.49 -1.38
N ALA A 277 -9.88 -18.50 -2.71
CA ALA A 277 -11.10 -18.83 -3.45
C ALA A 277 -11.37 -20.34 -3.37
N VAL A 278 -10.32 -21.14 -3.27
CA VAL A 278 -10.43 -22.57 -2.99
C VAL A 278 -9.99 -22.80 -1.56
N PRO A 279 -10.92 -22.98 -0.60
CA PRO A 279 -10.62 -23.03 0.83
C PRO A 279 -10.09 -24.41 1.26
N ALA A 280 -9.15 -24.99 0.51
CA ALA A 280 -8.60 -26.30 0.80
C ALA A 280 -7.13 -26.43 0.38
N TYR A 281 -6.43 -27.33 1.06
CA TYR A 281 -5.06 -27.70 0.72
C TYR A 281 -5.05 -28.58 -0.53
N LEU A 282 -5.03 -27.96 -1.71
CA LEU A 282 -5.17 -28.64 -3.01
C LEU A 282 -4.22 -29.83 -3.22
N ARG A 283 -3.04 -29.79 -2.62
CA ARG A 283 -2.07 -30.90 -2.63
C ARG A 283 -2.62 -32.20 -2.04
N TYR A 284 -3.53 -32.10 -1.06
CA TYR A 284 -4.10 -33.22 -0.32
C TYR A 284 -5.59 -33.42 -0.58
N ASP A 285 -6.25 -32.49 -1.27
CA ASP A 285 -7.66 -32.58 -1.64
C ASP A 285 -7.82 -32.85 -3.14
N ARG A 286 -7.95 -34.13 -3.50
CA ARG A 286 -8.04 -34.57 -4.90
C ARG A 286 -9.31 -34.08 -5.58
N ASP A 287 -10.42 -34.02 -4.86
CA ASP A 287 -11.73 -33.66 -5.42
C ASP A 287 -11.77 -32.16 -5.75
N LEU A 288 -11.30 -31.31 -4.84
CA LEU A 288 -11.19 -29.87 -5.10
C LEU A 288 -10.13 -29.55 -6.14
N LEU A 289 -8.99 -30.25 -6.13
CA LEU A 289 -8.00 -30.09 -7.18
C LEU A 289 -8.62 -30.42 -8.54
N GLU A 290 -9.28 -31.56 -8.68
CA GLU A 290 -9.88 -31.97 -9.94
C GLU A 290 -10.99 -31.03 -10.40
N TRP A 291 -11.79 -30.47 -9.48
CA TRP A 291 -12.76 -29.42 -9.82
C TRP A 291 -12.08 -28.20 -10.47
N VAL A 292 -11.01 -27.66 -9.87
CA VAL A 292 -10.26 -26.51 -10.44
C VAL A 292 -9.69 -26.87 -11.81
N ARG A 293 -9.09 -28.06 -11.93
CA ARG A 293 -8.52 -28.53 -13.20
C ARG A 293 -9.59 -28.67 -14.29
N ARG A 294 -10.73 -29.24 -13.93
CA ARG A 294 -11.87 -29.46 -14.84
C ARG A 294 -12.43 -28.12 -15.32
N THR A 295 -12.65 -27.15 -14.44
CA THR A 295 -13.09 -25.81 -14.83
C THR A 295 -12.14 -25.16 -15.84
N SER A 296 -10.83 -25.26 -15.61
CA SER A 296 -9.83 -24.72 -16.55
C SER A 296 -9.87 -25.41 -17.92
N ARG A 297 -10.04 -26.74 -17.96
CA ARG A 297 -10.10 -27.53 -19.22
C ARG A 297 -11.38 -27.33 -20.00
N GLU A 298 -12.54 -27.40 -19.33
CA GLU A 298 -13.86 -27.35 -19.97
C GLU A 298 -14.12 -25.98 -20.59
N ASP A 299 -13.73 -24.90 -19.91
CA ASP A 299 -13.91 -23.54 -20.40
C ASP A 299 -12.76 -23.09 -21.32
N GLY A 300 -11.69 -23.89 -21.47
CA GLY A 300 -10.56 -23.58 -22.35
C GLY A 300 -9.82 -22.30 -21.94
N ILE A 301 -9.57 -22.12 -20.64
CA ILE A 301 -8.98 -20.91 -20.05
C ILE A 301 -7.75 -21.23 -19.20
N PHE A 302 -6.86 -20.24 -19.08
CA PHE A 302 -5.91 -20.21 -17.98
C PHE A 302 -6.62 -19.72 -16.73
N LEU A 303 -6.52 -20.48 -15.65
CA LEU A 303 -7.14 -20.15 -14.38
C LEU A 303 -6.08 -19.86 -13.32
N PHE A 304 -6.05 -18.64 -12.81
CA PHE A 304 -5.21 -18.27 -11.68
C PHE A 304 -6.07 -18.13 -10.42
N THR A 305 -5.71 -18.79 -9.32
CA THR A 305 -6.54 -18.80 -8.10
C THR A 305 -5.72 -18.85 -6.83
N GLY A 306 -6.25 -18.28 -5.73
CA GLY A 306 -5.69 -18.42 -4.39
C GLY A 306 -6.24 -19.64 -3.63
N PHE A 307 -5.37 -20.28 -2.84
CA PHE A 307 -5.67 -21.44 -1.99
C PHE A 307 -4.62 -21.60 -0.87
N PRO A 308 -4.94 -22.21 0.28
CA PRO A 308 -3.92 -22.59 1.25
C PRO A 308 -3.09 -23.77 0.72
N ASP A 309 -1.77 -23.77 0.94
CA ASP A 309 -0.91 -24.93 0.68
C ASP A 309 -0.21 -25.37 1.97
N ALA A 310 0.14 -26.65 2.03
CA ALA A 310 0.89 -27.20 3.15
C ALA A 310 1.95 -28.18 2.65
N GLU A 311 3.17 -28.02 3.13
CA GLU A 311 4.29 -28.89 2.83
C GLU A 311 4.73 -29.61 4.09
N ARG A 312 4.82 -30.94 4.01
CA ARG A 312 5.43 -31.75 5.06
C ARG A 312 6.92 -31.88 4.75
N ARG A 313 7.76 -31.28 5.59
CA ARG A 313 9.21 -31.35 5.47
C ARG A 313 9.74 -32.73 5.89
N PRO A 314 10.99 -33.09 5.49
CA PRO A 314 11.59 -34.38 5.86
C PRO A 314 11.71 -34.62 7.37
N ASP A 315 11.81 -33.57 8.16
CA ASP A 315 11.84 -33.61 9.63
C ASP A 315 10.45 -33.83 10.27
N GLY A 316 9.41 -33.99 9.45
CA GLY A 316 8.04 -34.21 9.89
C GLY A 316 7.26 -32.92 10.20
N THR A 317 7.89 -31.75 10.15
CA THR A 317 7.22 -30.46 10.36
C THR A 317 6.28 -30.15 9.19
N VAL A 318 5.12 -29.54 9.50
CA VAL A 318 4.15 -29.10 8.50
C VAL A 318 4.21 -27.58 8.40
N VAL A 319 4.54 -27.10 7.22
CA VAL A 319 4.62 -25.67 6.92
C VAL A 319 3.44 -25.28 6.05
N ARG A 320 2.72 -24.21 6.44
CA ARG A 320 1.51 -23.76 5.77
C ARG A 320 1.75 -22.42 5.08
N TYR A 321 1.15 -22.24 3.92
CA TYR A 321 1.31 -21.06 3.09
C TYR A 321 -0.06 -20.53 2.62
N ASN A 322 -0.24 -19.22 2.66
CA ASN A 322 -1.26 -18.56 1.84
C ASN A 322 -0.73 -18.52 0.39
N SER A 323 -1.29 -19.35 -0.49
CA SER A 323 -0.74 -19.61 -1.82
C SER A 323 -1.69 -19.21 -2.94
N SER A 324 -1.14 -19.21 -4.14
CA SER A 324 -1.85 -19.06 -5.40
C SER A 324 -1.20 -19.92 -6.47
N GLY A 325 -1.94 -20.24 -7.52
CA GLY A 325 -1.43 -21.08 -8.60
C GLY A 325 -2.10 -20.80 -9.93
N LEU A 326 -1.32 -20.99 -11.01
CA LEU A 326 -1.77 -20.89 -12.38
C LEU A 326 -2.01 -22.28 -12.96
N PHE A 327 -3.23 -22.52 -13.41
CA PHE A 327 -3.65 -23.69 -14.14
C PHE A 327 -3.69 -23.39 -15.64
N SER A 328 -3.03 -24.25 -16.42
CA SER A 328 -3.01 -24.20 -17.89
C SER A 328 -4.32 -24.66 -18.51
N LEU A 329 -4.51 -24.45 -19.81
CA LEU A 329 -5.65 -24.96 -20.60
C LEU A 329 -5.92 -26.47 -20.45
N ARG A 330 -4.90 -27.24 -20.05
CA ARG A 330 -5.01 -28.70 -19.80
C ARG A 330 -5.30 -29.02 -18.33
N GLY A 331 -5.57 -28.02 -17.49
CA GLY A 331 -5.77 -28.16 -16.06
C GLY A 331 -4.49 -28.50 -15.28
N ASN A 332 -3.30 -28.40 -15.87
CA ASN A 332 -2.06 -28.62 -15.13
C ASN A 332 -1.72 -27.36 -14.33
N LEU A 333 -1.38 -27.53 -13.04
CA LEU A 333 -0.77 -26.48 -12.22
C LEU A 333 0.65 -26.25 -12.73
N VAL A 334 0.90 -25.11 -13.39
CA VAL A 334 2.17 -24.80 -14.07
C VAL A 334 3.04 -23.80 -13.31
N HIS A 335 2.42 -22.96 -12.47
CA HIS A 335 3.12 -22.05 -11.58
C HIS A 335 2.42 -21.98 -10.23
N GLN A 336 3.18 -21.73 -9.18
CA GLN A 336 2.68 -21.51 -7.82
C GLN A 336 3.44 -20.36 -7.18
N TYR A 337 2.76 -19.57 -6.37
CA TYR A 337 3.35 -18.51 -5.54
C TYR A 337 2.77 -18.60 -4.13
N ALA A 338 3.66 -18.64 -3.14
CA ALA A 338 3.30 -18.49 -1.73
C ALA A 338 3.57 -17.05 -1.33
N LYS A 339 2.62 -16.45 -0.59
CA LYS A 339 2.69 -15.07 -0.09
C LYS A 339 4.03 -14.83 0.61
N TYR A 340 4.79 -13.86 0.11
CA TYR A 340 6.13 -13.55 0.58
C TYR A 340 6.09 -12.66 1.83
N HIS A 341 5.29 -11.58 1.79
CA HIS A 341 5.14 -10.63 2.88
C HIS A 341 3.80 -10.85 3.60
N LEU A 342 3.90 -11.38 4.82
CA LEU A 342 2.75 -11.72 5.65
C LEU A 342 2.24 -10.50 6.43
N LEU A 343 0.94 -10.47 6.69
CA LEU A 343 0.32 -9.49 7.56
C LEU A 343 0.77 -9.73 9.02
N PRO A 344 1.45 -8.78 9.67
CA PRO A 344 1.88 -8.94 11.05
C PRO A 344 0.68 -9.16 11.97
N ILE A 345 0.80 -10.10 12.92
CA ILE A 345 -0.25 -10.51 13.89
C ILE A 345 -1.43 -11.25 13.26
N GLY A 346 -1.87 -10.83 12.06
CA GLY A 346 -2.98 -11.44 11.34
C GLY A 346 -2.62 -12.73 10.61
N GLU A 347 -1.37 -12.93 10.20
CA GLU A 347 -0.92 -14.13 9.48
C GLU A 347 0.33 -14.77 10.09
N VAL A 348 1.15 -13.98 10.79
CA VAL A 348 2.40 -14.42 11.43
C VAL A 348 2.61 -13.67 12.75
N ILE A 349 3.24 -14.33 13.73
CA ILE A 349 3.71 -13.66 14.93
C ILE A 349 5.08 -13.03 14.65
N PRO A 350 5.20 -11.69 14.64
CA PRO A 350 6.47 -11.02 14.32
C PRO A 350 7.54 -11.36 15.36
N PHE A 351 8.79 -11.47 14.91
CA PHE A 351 9.98 -11.73 15.71
C PHE A 351 10.03 -13.09 16.44
N GLU A 352 9.12 -14.02 16.14
CA GLU A 352 9.11 -15.36 16.74
C GLU A 352 10.48 -16.06 16.60
N ARG A 353 11.15 -15.88 15.46
CA ARG A 353 12.51 -16.39 15.19
C ARG A 353 13.54 -15.94 16.24
N TYR A 354 13.39 -14.74 16.80
CA TYR A 354 14.33 -14.16 17.76
C TYR A 354 13.85 -14.35 19.20
N LEU A 355 12.53 -14.42 19.39
CA LEU A 355 11.86 -14.53 20.68
C LEU A 355 10.89 -15.72 20.65
N PRO A 356 11.39 -16.97 20.76
CA PRO A 356 10.57 -18.17 20.56
C PRO A 356 9.38 -18.30 21.51
N TRP A 357 9.39 -17.61 22.65
CA TRP A 357 8.25 -17.58 23.58
C TRP A 357 7.00 -16.91 22.99
N LEU A 358 7.15 -16.09 21.94
CA LEU A 358 6.05 -15.46 21.22
C LEU A 358 5.16 -16.48 20.50
N SER A 359 5.67 -17.67 20.15
CA SER A 359 4.88 -18.76 19.55
C SER A 359 3.76 -19.28 20.45
N ARG A 360 3.81 -18.97 21.75
CA ARG A 360 2.78 -19.33 22.73
C ARG A 360 1.60 -18.36 22.72
N ILE A 361 1.70 -17.24 22.00
CA ILE A 361 0.62 -16.25 21.91
C ILE A 361 -0.32 -16.67 20.79
N ASP A 362 -1.45 -17.27 21.16
CA ASP A 362 -2.52 -17.56 20.21
C ASP A 362 -3.48 -16.37 20.07
N LEU A 363 -3.31 -15.62 18.98
CA LEU A 363 -4.23 -14.55 18.57
C LEU A 363 -5.26 -15.04 17.54
N GLY A 364 -5.33 -16.35 17.29
CA GLY A 364 -6.35 -17.03 16.50
C GLY A 364 -6.10 -17.11 14.99
N GLN A 365 -5.05 -16.48 14.44
CA GLN A 365 -4.84 -16.37 12.98
C GLN A 365 -3.35 -16.43 12.48
N ALA A 366 -2.36 -16.70 13.34
CA ALA A 366 -0.95 -16.63 12.95
C ALA A 366 -0.30 -17.99 12.64
N GLU A 367 -0.70 -18.63 11.53
CA GLU A 367 -0.23 -19.98 11.15
C GLU A 367 0.54 -20.04 9.83
N TRP A 368 0.71 -18.91 9.13
CA TRP A 368 1.32 -18.89 7.80
C TRP A 368 2.83 -18.70 7.88
N SER A 369 3.54 -19.37 6.98
CA SER A 369 4.96 -19.16 6.73
C SER A 369 5.19 -18.35 5.46
N PRO A 370 6.23 -17.50 5.41
CA PRO A 370 6.52 -16.69 4.23
C PRO A 370 7.00 -17.59 3.09
N GLY A 371 6.53 -17.29 1.88
CA GLY A 371 7.02 -17.89 0.64
C GLY A 371 8.41 -17.40 0.22
N PRO A 372 8.94 -17.93 -0.90
CA PRO A 372 10.15 -17.39 -1.52
C PRO A 372 9.90 -16.03 -2.16
N GLU A 373 10.97 -15.35 -2.57
CA GLU A 373 10.84 -14.09 -3.31
C GLU A 373 9.92 -14.24 -4.54
N PRO A 374 9.10 -13.23 -4.86
CA PRO A 374 8.22 -13.30 -6.02
C PRO A 374 9.00 -13.43 -7.33
N GLU A 375 8.49 -14.32 -8.19
CA GLU A 375 8.94 -14.54 -9.56
C GLU A 375 7.77 -14.34 -10.54
N PRO A 376 8.01 -13.86 -11.77
CA PRO A 376 6.97 -13.77 -12.78
C PRO A 376 6.43 -15.15 -13.16
N MET A 377 5.10 -15.26 -13.24
CA MET A 377 4.41 -16.42 -13.80
C MET A 377 4.14 -16.22 -15.29
N VAL A 378 4.07 -17.32 -16.04
CA VAL A 378 3.93 -17.28 -17.49
C VAL A 378 2.61 -17.93 -17.92
N VAL A 379 1.79 -17.18 -18.63
CA VAL A 379 0.67 -17.68 -19.44
C VAL A 379 1.21 -17.85 -20.86
N ALA A 380 1.35 -19.10 -21.30
CA ALA A 380 1.91 -19.44 -22.60
C ALA A 380 0.84 -20.11 -23.48
N ASP A 381 0.33 -19.38 -24.47
CA ASP A 381 -0.67 -19.84 -25.43
C ASP A 381 -0.51 -19.14 -26.78
N GLY A 382 0.62 -19.38 -27.44
CA GLY A 382 0.99 -18.75 -28.71
C GLY A 382 2.46 -18.31 -28.76
N GLU A 383 2.81 -17.47 -29.74
CA GLU A 383 4.19 -17.03 -29.99
C GLU A 383 4.73 -16.07 -28.91
N THR A 384 3.86 -15.26 -28.29
CA THR A 384 4.26 -14.27 -27.28
C THR A 384 3.69 -14.63 -25.90
N PRO A 385 4.52 -15.10 -24.94
CA PRO A 385 4.07 -15.46 -23.61
C PRO A 385 3.75 -14.22 -22.76
N PHE A 386 2.60 -14.23 -22.08
CA PHE A 386 2.21 -13.18 -21.13
C PHE A 386 2.81 -13.46 -19.74
N ARG A 387 3.57 -12.50 -19.21
CA ARG A 387 4.22 -12.61 -17.90
C ARG A 387 3.59 -11.69 -16.87
N PHE A 388 3.13 -12.23 -15.76
CA PHE A 388 2.57 -11.42 -14.67
C PHE A 388 3.24 -11.71 -13.33
N GLY A 389 3.27 -10.70 -12.45
CA GLY A 389 3.70 -10.85 -11.07
C GLY A 389 2.49 -10.93 -10.14
N CYS A 390 2.49 -11.88 -9.21
CA CYS A 390 1.44 -11.98 -8.20
C CYS A 390 1.77 -11.14 -6.95
N LEU A 391 0.76 -10.48 -6.40
CA LEU A 391 0.77 -9.93 -5.04
C LEU A 391 -0.51 -10.39 -4.34
N ILE A 392 -0.40 -10.97 -3.14
CA ILE A 392 -1.55 -11.44 -2.37
C ILE A 392 -1.91 -10.40 -1.31
N CYS A 393 -3.10 -9.81 -1.45
CA CYS A 393 -3.71 -8.93 -0.45
C CYS A 393 -2.77 -7.78 -0.02
N PHE A 394 -2.41 -7.75 1.27
CA PHE A 394 -1.56 -6.75 1.93
C PHE A 394 -0.25 -6.43 1.19
N GLU A 395 0.29 -7.40 0.43
CA GLU A 395 1.49 -7.24 -0.40
C GLU A 395 1.41 -6.07 -1.38
N SER A 396 0.21 -5.73 -1.86
CA SER A 396 0.01 -4.59 -2.77
C SER A 396 0.29 -3.22 -2.12
N ALA A 397 0.34 -3.14 -0.79
CA ALA A 397 0.77 -1.93 -0.08
C ALA A 397 2.28 -1.69 -0.18
N PHE A 398 3.08 -2.69 -0.60
CA PHE A 398 4.54 -2.61 -0.65
C PHE A 398 5.05 -2.31 -2.05
N SER A 399 5.32 -1.03 -2.32
CA SER A 399 5.95 -0.56 -3.56
C SER A 399 7.20 -1.35 -3.97
N PRO A 400 8.14 -1.68 -3.06
CA PRO A 400 9.33 -2.46 -3.43
C PRO A 400 9.02 -3.86 -3.96
N LEU A 401 7.96 -4.50 -3.47
CA LEU A 401 7.61 -5.87 -3.85
C LEU A 401 7.05 -5.94 -5.27
N ALA A 402 6.13 -5.03 -5.60
CA ALA A 402 5.63 -4.87 -6.98
C ALA A 402 6.77 -4.56 -7.96
N ARG A 403 7.69 -3.66 -7.57
CA ARG A 403 8.86 -3.33 -8.37
C ARG A 403 9.78 -4.52 -8.59
N GLN A 404 10.01 -5.35 -7.57
CA GLN A 404 10.90 -6.50 -7.64
C GLN A 404 10.46 -7.50 -8.71
N VAL A 405 9.18 -7.89 -8.72
CA VAL A 405 8.68 -8.85 -9.71
C VAL A 405 8.64 -8.28 -11.13
N VAL A 406 8.37 -6.98 -11.28
CA VAL A 406 8.41 -6.29 -12.59
C VAL A 406 9.85 -6.21 -13.13
N ARG A 407 10.84 -5.94 -12.27
CA ARG A 407 12.26 -5.99 -12.67
C ARG A 407 12.69 -7.37 -13.14
N LYS A 408 12.11 -8.43 -12.58
CA LYS A 408 12.38 -9.82 -12.98
C LYS A 408 11.69 -10.23 -14.30
N GLY A 409 10.87 -9.35 -14.88
CA GLY A 409 10.30 -9.57 -16.22
C GLY A 409 8.77 -9.59 -16.28
N ALA A 410 8.06 -9.38 -15.16
CA ALA A 410 6.61 -9.22 -15.23
C ALA A 410 6.23 -7.97 -16.04
N ARG A 411 5.19 -8.09 -16.85
CA ARG A 411 4.61 -7.02 -17.69
C ARG A 411 3.14 -6.75 -17.35
N CYS A 412 2.65 -7.37 -16.29
CA CYS A 412 1.38 -7.11 -15.62
C CYS A 412 1.51 -7.46 -14.15
N LEU A 413 0.73 -6.82 -13.29
CA LEU A 413 0.55 -7.23 -11.90
C LEU A 413 -0.82 -7.88 -11.72
N VAL A 414 -0.89 -8.98 -10.98
CA VAL A 414 -2.14 -9.62 -10.57
C VAL A 414 -2.22 -9.59 -9.05
N VAL A 415 -3.23 -8.89 -8.54
CA VAL A 415 -3.51 -8.80 -7.10
C VAL A 415 -4.73 -9.64 -6.78
N ILE A 416 -4.58 -10.67 -5.95
CA ILE A 416 -5.72 -11.41 -5.41
C ILE A 416 -5.93 -11.04 -3.95
N THR A 417 -7.18 -10.86 -3.53
CA THR A 417 -7.48 -10.45 -2.16
C THR A 417 -8.78 -11.04 -1.65
N ASN A 418 -8.90 -11.17 -0.34
CA ASN A 418 -10.14 -11.38 0.37
C ASN A 418 -10.41 -10.20 1.31
N ASP A 419 -11.03 -9.15 0.79
CA ASP A 419 -11.33 -7.93 1.57
C ASP A 419 -12.52 -8.11 2.55
N GLY A 420 -12.99 -9.35 2.77
CA GLY A 420 -14.13 -9.61 3.65
C GLY A 420 -13.88 -9.28 5.11
N TRP A 421 -12.62 -9.23 5.51
CA TRP A 421 -12.22 -8.78 6.85
C TRP A 421 -12.62 -7.33 7.12
N PHE A 422 -12.63 -6.46 6.11
CA PHE A 422 -12.83 -5.02 6.32
C PHE A 422 -14.31 -4.62 6.49
N GLY A 423 -15.27 -5.51 6.20
CA GLY A 423 -16.69 -5.18 6.12
C GLY A 423 -16.99 -4.01 5.16
N HIS A 424 -18.12 -3.34 5.38
CA HIS A 424 -18.49 -2.11 4.65
C HIS A 424 -17.80 -0.89 5.25
N SER A 425 -16.49 -0.74 5.00
CA SER A 425 -15.69 0.35 5.56
C SER A 425 -14.79 1.03 4.51
N ALA A 426 -13.94 1.97 4.94
CA ALA A 426 -12.95 2.62 4.08
C ALA A 426 -11.82 1.67 3.64
N GLY A 427 -11.60 0.56 4.35
CA GLY A 427 -10.48 -0.36 4.15
C GLY A 427 -10.35 -0.92 2.71
N PRO A 428 -11.41 -1.50 2.11
CA PRO A 428 -11.34 -2.05 0.75
C PRO A 428 -11.04 -0.98 -0.29
N VAL A 429 -11.56 0.24 -0.09
CA VAL A 429 -11.30 1.37 -1.01
C VAL A 429 -9.85 1.82 -0.91
N GLN A 430 -9.31 1.96 0.31
CA GLN A 430 -7.90 2.27 0.54
C GLN A 430 -7.01 1.21 -0.10
N HIS A 431 -7.26 -0.07 0.18
CA HIS A 431 -6.51 -1.21 -0.35
C HIS A 431 -6.52 -1.23 -1.89
N ALA A 432 -7.70 -1.08 -2.50
CA ALA A 432 -7.84 -1.05 -3.95
C ALA A 432 -7.03 0.09 -4.60
N ARG A 433 -7.02 1.29 -3.97
CA ARG A 433 -6.27 2.45 -4.47
C ARG A 433 -4.76 2.28 -4.32
N LEU A 434 -4.27 1.64 -3.26
CA LEU A 434 -2.85 1.31 -3.12
C LEU A 434 -2.38 0.39 -4.26
N GLY A 435 -3.19 -0.60 -4.63
CA GLY A 435 -2.93 -1.43 -5.81
C GLY A 435 -2.76 -0.60 -7.09
N ARG A 436 -3.66 0.36 -7.35
CA ARG A 436 -3.59 1.21 -8.56
C ARG A 436 -2.28 2.00 -8.65
N ILE A 437 -1.73 2.44 -7.52
CA ILE A 437 -0.44 3.15 -7.49
C ILE A 437 0.66 2.23 -8.03
N ARG A 438 0.68 0.93 -7.66
CA ARG A 438 1.69 -0.03 -8.13
C ARG A 438 1.73 -0.14 -9.66
N ALA A 439 0.57 -0.12 -10.31
CA ALA A 439 0.47 -0.14 -11.78
C ALA A 439 1.24 1.03 -12.41
N VAL A 440 1.04 2.23 -11.84
CA VAL A 440 1.62 3.49 -12.32
C VAL A 440 3.11 3.55 -12.03
N GLU A 441 3.51 3.22 -10.79
CA GLU A 441 4.91 3.16 -10.37
C GLU A 441 5.71 2.21 -11.27
N CYS A 442 5.12 1.07 -11.60
CA CYS A 442 5.80 0.04 -12.39
C CYS A 442 5.62 0.22 -13.90
N GLY A 443 4.71 1.08 -14.36
CA GLY A 443 4.41 1.25 -15.79
C GLY A 443 3.92 -0.06 -16.44
N VAL A 444 3.11 -0.81 -15.70
CA VAL A 444 2.47 -2.05 -16.15
C VAL A 444 1.00 -2.05 -15.71
N PRO A 445 0.08 -2.66 -16.48
CA PRO A 445 -1.30 -2.83 -16.05
C PRO A 445 -1.42 -3.65 -14.76
N LEU A 446 -2.58 -3.56 -14.12
CA LEU A 446 -2.91 -4.34 -12.94
C LEU A 446 -4.32 -4.93 -13.02
N LEU A 447 -4.39 -6.22 -12.69
CA LEU A 447 -5.62 -7.00 -12.54
C LEU A 447 -5.83 -7.29 -11.06
N ARG A 448 -6.91 -6.77 -10.46
CA ARG A 448 -7.26 -7.02 -9.05
C ARG A 448 -8.51 -7.88 -8.94
N GLY A 449 -8.37 -9.12 -8.48
CA GLY A 449 -9.49 -10.02 -8.16
C GLY A 449 -9.77 -10.07 -6.66
N ALA A 450 -10.91 -9.52 -6.25
CA ALA A 450 -11.35 -9.53 -4.85
C ALA A 450 -12.52 -10.50 -4.64
N ASN A 451 -12.61 -11.13 -3.47
CA ASN A 451 -13.76 -11.97 -3.13
C ASN A 451 -15.06 -11.15 -3.02
N ASN A 452 -15.03 -10.09 -2.22
CA ASN A 452 -16.16 -9.20 -1.93
C ASN A 452 -15.72 -7.72 -1.81
N GLY A 453 -14.44 -7.42 -2.06
CA GLY A 453 -13.91 -6.07 -2.16
C GLY A 453 -14.16 -5.46 -3.53
N ILE A 454 -13.31 -4.51 -3.93
CA ILE A 454 -13.34 -3.93 -5.27
C ILE A 454 -12.45 -4.78 -6.19
N SER A 455 -13.05 -5.34 -7.24
CA SER A 455 -12.31 -5.97 -8.35
C SER A 455 -12.20 -4.97 -9.50
N TYR A 456 -11.03 -4.87 -10.14
CA TYR A 456 -10.85 -3.97 -11.29
C TYR A 456 -9.68 -4.38 -12.18
N ALA A 457 -9.71 -3.92 -13.42
CA ALA A 457 -8.56 -3.88 -14.31
C ALA A 457 -8.16 -2.42 -14.56
N CYS A 458 -6.87 -2.11 -14.51
CA CYS A 458 -6.34 -0.80 -14.90
C CYS A 458 -5.11 -0.92 -15.80
N ASP A 459 -4.88 0.12 -16.61
CA ASP A 459 -3.70 0.22 -17.46
C ASP A 459 -2.44 0.69 -16.71
N ALA A 460 -1.33 0.84 -17.42
CA ALA A 460 -0.04 1.30 -16.89
C ALA A 460 -0.03 2.76 -16.39
N GLN A 461 -1.11 3.51 -16.63
CA GLN A 461 -1.36 4.85 -16.10
C GLN A 461 -2.36 4.81 -14.94
N GLY A 462 -2.75 3.61 -14.49
CA GLY A 462 -3.73 3.43 -13.43
C GLY A 462 -5.15 3.86 -13.81
N ARG A 463 -5.45 4.09 -15.10
CA ARG A 463 -6.82 4.37 -15.57
C ARG A 463 -7.61 3.07 -15.51
N LEU A 464 -8.80 3.14 -14.92
CA LEU A 464 -9.67 1.97 -14.81
C LEU A 464 -10.22 1.62 -16.19
N LEU A 465 -10.02 0.37 -16.60
CA LEU A 465 -10.61 -0.20 -17.81
C LEU A 465 -12.02 -0.74 -17.51
N SER A 466 -12.17 -1.38 -16.35
CA SER A 466 -13.45 -1.83 -15.81
C SER A 466 -13.32 -2.08 -14.29
N GLU A 467 -14.41 -1.94 -13.54
CA GLU A 467 -14.46 -2.08 -12.08
C GLU A 467 -15.78 -2.72 -11.63
N LEU A 468 -15.74 -3.51 -10.56
CA LEU A 468 -16.88 -4.05 -9.83
C LEU A 468 -16.75 -3.69 -8.35
N GLY A 469 -17.77 -3.06 -7.79
CA GLY A 469 -17.75 -2.52 -6.43
C GLY A 469 -17.86 -3.57 -5.32
N VAL A 470 -17.67 -3.11 -4.08
CA VAL A 470 -17.76 -3.91 -2.85
C VAL A 470 -19.11 -4.61 -2.73
N GLY A 471 -19.10 -5.87 -2.28
CA GLY A 471 -20.30 -6.66 -1.96
C GLY A 471 -21.13 -7.09 -3.17
N ARG A 472 -20.66 -6.86 -4.40
CA ARG A 472 -21.32 -7.30 -5.63
C ARG A 472 -20.87 -8.70 -6.01
N ARG A 473 -21.76 -9.51 -6.59
CA ARG A 473 -21.41 -10.76 -7.26
C ARG A 473 -21.37 -10.52 -8.77
N GLY A 474 -20.33 -11.01 -9.44
CA GLY A 474 -20.15 -10.84 -10.88
C GLY A 474 -18.70 -11.03 -11.31
N PHE A 475 -18.35 -10.53 -12.49
CA PHE A 475 -16.97 -10.51 -12.96
C PHE A 475 -16.62 -9.18 -13.64
N VAL A 476 -15.34 -8.87 -13.70
CA VAL A 476 -14.78 -7.76 -14.49
C VAL A 476 -14.04 -8.34 -15.68
N ARG A 477 -14.48 -8.03 -16.90
CA ARG A 477 -13.80 -8.41 -18.15
C ARG A 477 -13.09 -7.19 -18.74
N ALA A 478 -11.81 -7.32 -19.08
CA ALA A 478 -11.04 -6.25 -19.71
C ALA A 478 -9.93 -6.80 -20.62
N ASP A 479 -9.72 -6.16 -21.77
CA ASP A 479 -8.55 -6.41 -22.62
C ASP A 479 -7.39 -5.59 -22.08
N VAL A 480 -6.40 -6.29 -21.53
CA VAL A 480 -5.32 -5.65 -20.79
C VAL A 480 -4.10 -5.55 -21.69
N PRO A 481 -3.60 -4.33 -21.99
CA PRO A 481 -2.41 -4.15 -22.81
C PRO A 481 -1.17 -4.65 -22.07
N ILE A 482 -0.21 -5.24 -22.76
CA ILE A 482 1.06 -5.63 -22.15
C ILE A 482 1.84 -4.38 -21.71
N GLY A 483 2.25 -4.35 -20.45
CA GLY A 483 3.00 -3.23 -19.88
C GLY A 483 4.43 -3.15 -20.38
N ARG A 484 5.05 -1.98 -20.28
CA ARG A 484 6.42 -1.74 -20.78
C ARG A 484 7.50 -1.81 -19.70
N ALA A 485 7.12 -1.67 -18.43
CA ALA A 485 8.05 -1.65 -17.30
C ALA A 485 9.18 -0.60 -17.45
N ASP A 486 8.86 0.53 -18.08
CA ASP A 486 9.81 1.53 -18.58
C ASP A 486 10.10 2.67 -17.59
N THR A 487 9.48 2.65 -16.43
CA THR A 487 9.53 3.77 -15.48
C THR A 487 10.91 3.92 -14.84
N LEU A 488 11.27 5.15 -14.48
CA LEU A 488 12.47 5.41 -13.70
C LEU A 488 12.39 4.73 -12.33
N TYR A 489 11.19 4.62 -11.75
CA TYR A 489 11.00 3.88 -10.50
C TYR A 489 11.38 2.39 -10.65
N VAL A 490 11.01 1.70 -11.74
CA VAL A 490 11.46 0.31 -11.97
C VAL A 490 12.99 0.24 -12.04
N ARG A 491 13.63 1.18 -12.73
CA ARG A 491 15.09 1.21 -12.93
C ARG A 491 15.87 1.58 -11.67
N ALA A 492 15.49 2.67 -11.01
CA ALA A 492 16.24 3.32 -9.94
C ALA A 492 15.56 3.22 -8.55
N GLY A 493 14.30 2.80 -8.46
CA GLY A 493 13.58 2.72 -7.19
C GLY A 493 13.47 4.08 -6.52
N VAL A 494 13.75 4.13 -5.22
CA VAL A 494 13.71 5.37 -4.42
C VAL A 494 15.05 6.12 -4.40
N TRP A 495 16.09 5.68 -5.12
CA TRP A 495 17.39 6.37 -5.14
C TRP A 495 17.32 7.85 -5.55
N PRO A 496 16.48 8.27 -6.54
CA PRO A 496 16.32 9.69 -6.85
C PRO A 496 15.83 10.53 -5.67
N VAL A 497 14.96 9.97 -4.81
CA VAL A 497 14.45 10.62 -3.59
C VAL A 497 15.61 10.90 -2.61
N TRP A 498 16.45 9.89 -2.36
CA TRP A 498 17.60 10.03 -1.45
C TRP A 498 18.67 10.97 -1.99
N GLY A 499 18.95 10.94 -3.29
CA GLY A 499 19.84 11.88 -3.95
C GLY A 499 19.36 13.33 -3.80
N PHE A 500 18.06 13.57 -4.02
CA PHE A 500 17.48 14.91 -3.81
C PHE A 500 17.54 15.35 -2.35
N LEU A 501 17.21 14.46 -1.41
CA LEU A 501 17.28 14.76 0.02
C LEU A 501 18.68 15.12 0.48
N LEU A 502 19.72 14.50 -0.10
CA LEU A 502 21.11 14.88 0.16
C LEU A 502 21.39 16.32 -0.29
N LEU A 503 21.03 16.68 -1.52
CA LEU A 503 21.21 18.03 -2.06
C LEU A 503 20.42 19.08 -1.24
N TRP A 504 19.17 18.76 -0.90
CA TRP A 504 18.33 19.58 -0.03
C TRP A 504 18.98 19.81 1.33
N THR A 505 19.48 18.74 1.97
CA THR A 505 20.15 18.81 3.28
C THR A 505 21.40 19.69 3.22
N VAL A 506 22.21 19.56 2.17
CA VAL A 506 23.39 20.39 1.94
C VAL A 506 23.01 21.86 1.76
N ALA A 507 21.96 22.16 0.98
CA ALA A 507 21.46 23.51 0.78
C ALA A 507 20.98 24.17 2.09
N VAL A 508 20.28 23.42 2.95
CA VAL A 508 19.89 23.88 4.29
C VAL A 508 21.12 24.22 5.14
N GLY A 509 22.16 23.39 5.11
CA GLY A 509 23.42 23.65 5.82
C GLY A 509 24.12 24.93 5.35
N PHE A 510 24.21 25.15 4.03
CA PHE A 510 24.79 26.37 3.47
C PHE A 510 23.99 27.62 3.82
N ALA A 511 22.65 27.57 3.72
CA ALA A 511 21.79 28.69 4.07
C ALA A 511 21.96 29.09 5.56
N ALA A 512 22.02 28.11 6.45
CA ALA A 512 22.21 28.33 7.88
C ALA A 512 23.57 28.96 8.21
N ASN A 513 24.64 28.55 7.52
CA ASN A 513 25.97 29.13 7.72
C ASN A 513 26.03 30.59 7.27
N ARG A 514 25.42 30.95 6.12
CA ARG A 514 25.41 32.34 5.63
C ARG A 514 24.68 33.29 6.58
N GLU A 515 23.58 32.85 7.18
CA GLU A 515 22.86 33.66 8.18
C GLU A 515 23.65 33.86 9.46
N ARG A 516 24.37 32.83 9.93
CA ARG A 516 25.29 32.99 11.06
C ARG A 516 26.39 34.00 10.76
N SER A 517 27.00 33.94 9.57
CA SER A 517 28.03 34.90 9.16
C SER A 517 27.48 36.33 9.03
N ALA A 518 26.25 36.50 8.54
CA ALA A 518 25.60 37.81 8.40
C ALA A 518 25.13 38.43 9.73
N HIS A 519 25.03 37.64 10.81
CA HIS A 519 24.73 38.15 12.16
C HIS A 519 25.98 38.46 12.99
N VAL A 520 27.16 38.01 12.55
CA VAL A 520 28.45 38.25 13.22
C VAL A 520 29.22 39.42 12.58
N ALA A 521 28.93 39.72 11.31
CA ALA A 521 29.36 40.94 10.62
C ALA A 521 28.33 42.07 10.86
#